data_AF-A0AAW3WIB2-F1
#
_entry.id   AF-A0AAW3WIB2-F1
#
_cell.length_a   1.000
_cell.length_b   1.000
_cell.length_c   1.000
_cell.angle_alpha   90.00
_cell.angle_beta   90.00
_cell.angle_gamma   90.00
#
_symmetry.space_group_name_H-M   'P 1'
#
loop_
_entity.id
_entity.type
_entity.pdbx_description
1 polymer ?
#
loop_
_entity_poly.entity_id
_entity_poly.type
_entity_poly.pdbx_seq_one_letter_code
_entity_poly.pdbx_strand_id
1 'polypeptide(L)'
;MDNNVEWYLKKRVDRTLESLKNNNMKGYYIEKREQLFEILKNLIIEKSIIGIGDSITLSETGVIDFLREGNYEFLDKYRDGITSEEKKQIYIQNFSADTFICSTNALTENGELYNIDGNGSRVAPMIYGPK
;
A
#
# COMPACT_ATOMS: atom_id res chain seq x y z
N MET A 1 17.19 20.56 8.78
CA MET A 1 16.16 20.42 9.85
C MET A 1 16.87 20.57 11.18
N ASP A 2 16.22 21.10 12.21
CA ASP A 2 16.83 21.18 13.55
C ASP A 2 17.07 19.74 14.08
N ASN A 3 18.26 19.48 14.66
CA ASN A 3 18.65 18.17 15.17
C ASN A 3 17.63 17.62 16.20
N ASN A 4 17.01 18.48 16.99
CA ASN A 4 15.99 18.10 17.97
C ASN A 4 14.69 17.66 17.28
N VAL A 5 14.33 18.32 16.17
CA VAL A 5 13.15 17.96 15.37
C VAL A 5 13.35 16.61 14.70
N GLU A 6 14.52 16.37 14.12
CA GLU A 6 14.87 15.09 13.52
C GLU A 6 14.86 13.95 14.54
N TRP A 7 15.50 14.17 15.70
CA TRP A 7 15.47 13.21 16.80
C TRP A 7 14.03 12.90 17.26
N TYR A 8 13.20 13.93 17.41
CA TYR A 8 11.81 13.79 17.83
C TYR A 8 10.98 12.98 16.82
N LEU A 9 11.12 13.28 15.52
CA LEU A 9 10.44 12.54 14.46
C LEU A 9 10.88 11.08 14.43
N LYS A 10 12.18 10.81 14.56
CA LYS A 10 12.70 9.44 14.65
C LYS A 10 12.09 8.68 15.84
N LYS A 11 12.01 9.32 17.01
CA LYS A 11 11.36 8.72 18.17
C LYS A 11 9.87 8.46 18.01
N ARG A 12 9.15 9.30 17.25
CA ARG A 12 7.75 9.05 16.88
C ARG A 12 7.62 7.84 15.96
N VAL A 13 8.50 7.74 14.96
CA VAL A 13 8.55 6.59 14.05
C VAL A 13 8.83 5.31 14.83
N ASP A 14 9.86 5.31 15.69
CA ASP A 14 10.23 4.14 16.52
C ASP A 14 9.03 3.61 17.32
N ARG A 15 8.30 4.50 18.02
CA ARG A 15 7.10 4.14 18.78
C ARG A 15 5.99 3.59 17.89
N THR A 16 5.76 4.24 16.74
CA THR A 16 4.72 3.81 15.80
C THR A 16 5.00 2.42 15.23
N LEU A 17 6.27 2.12 14.89
CA LEU A 17 6.69 0.81 14.41
C LEU A 17 6.51 -0.27 15.48
N GLU A 18 6.80 0.04 16.74
CA GLU A 18 6.58 -0.88 17.85
C GLU A 18 5.09 -1.14 18.08
N SER A 19 4.25 -0.12 18.01
CA SER A 19 2.79 -0.29 18.10
C SER A 19 2.23 -1.12 16.94
N LEU A 20 2.67 -0.87 15.69
CA LEU A 20 2.30 -1.68 14.54
C LEU A 20 2.67 -3.15 14.77
N LYS A 21 3.89 -3.42 15.25
CA LYS A 21 4.35 -4.77 15.57
C LYS A 21 3.49 -5.44 16.63
N ASN A 22 3.11 -4.71 17.69
CA ASN A 22 2.21 -5.21 18.74
C ASN A 22 0.80 -5.52 18.19
N ASN A 23 0.39 -4.84 17.12
CA ASN A 23 -0.84 -5.12 16.38
C ASN A 23 -0.64 -6.14 15.23
N ASN A 24 0.42 -6.93 15.27
CA ASN A 24 0.78 -7.95 14.27
C ASN A 24 1.01 -7.42 12.85
N MET A 25 1.33 -6.14 12.70
CA MET A 25 1.67 -5.51 11.44
C MET A 25 3.17 -5.22 11.37
N LYS A 26 3.85 -5.73 10.34
CA LYS A 26 5.26 -5.42 10.11
C LYS A 26 5.41 -4.04 9.48
N GLY A 27 5.95 -3.08 10.24
CA GLY A 27 6.27 -1.75 9.73
C GLY A 27 7.68 -1.64 9.15
N TYR A 28 7.84 -0.81 8.13
CA TYR A 28 9.13 -0.42 7.56
C TYR A 28 9.22 1.10 7.53
N TYR A 29 10.38 1.63 7.91
CA TYR A 29 10.71 3.04 7.73
C TYR A 29 11.73 3.18 6.60
N ILE A 30 11.42 4.05 5.65
CA ILE A 30 12.25 4.35 4.49
C ILE A 30 12.56 5.84 4.46
N GLU A 31 13.81 6.19 4.19
CA GLU A 31 14.25 7.58 4.06
C GLU A 31 14.36 7.99 2.59
N LYS A 32 14.55 7.01 1.70
CA LYS A 32 14.78 7.23 0.27
C LYS A 32 13.83 6.38 -0.58
N ARG A 33 13.44 6.93 -1.73
CA ARG A 33 12.49 6.29 -2.66
C ARG A 33 13.05 4.98 -3.22
N GLU A 34 14.36 4.86 -3.40
CA GLU A 34 14.99 3.65 -3.94
C GLU A 34 14.76 2.44 -3.02
N GLN A 35 14.78 2.67 -1.69
CA GLN A 35 14.54 1.64 -0.68
C GLN A 35 13.12 1.07 -0.76
N LEU A 36 12.15 1.89 -1.21
CA LEU A 36 10.77 1.44 -1.41
C LEU A 36 10.73 0.28 -2.41
N PHE A 37 11.36 0.43 -3.56
CA PHE A 37 11.32 -0.58 -4.63
C PHE A 37 12.08 -1.86 -4.25
N GLU A 38 13.16 -1.75 -3.48
CA GLU A 38 13.85 -2.93 -2.93
C GLU A 38 12.94 -3.71 -1.98
N ILE A 39 12.22 -3.02 -1.10
CA ILE A 39 11.27 -3.65 -0.19
C ILE A 39 10.12 -4.29 -0.97
N LEU A 40 9.54 -3.60 -1.95
CA LEU A 40 8.45 -4.14 -2.76
C LEU A 40 8.87 -5.41 -3.52
N LYS A 41 10.07 -5.43 -4.13
CA LYS A 41 10.60 -6.64 -4.79
C LYS A 41 10.73 -7.84 -3.84
N ASN A 42 11.07 -7.59 -2.58
CA ASN A 42 11.21 -8.65 -1.58
C ASN A 42 9.87 -9.12 -1.00
N LEU A 43 8.86 -8.25 -0.97
CA LEU A 43 7.53 -8.57 -0.42
C LEU A 43 6.59 -9.20 -1.45
N ILE A 44 6.71 -8.80 -2.71
CA ILE A 44 5.82 -9.20 -3.78
C ILE A 44 6.40 -10.39 -4.53
N ILE A 45 5.67 -11.50 -4.53
CA ILE A 45 6.06 -12.73 -5.23
C ILE A 45 5.93 -12.52 -6.74
N GLU A 46 6.94 -12.91 -7.53
CA GLU A 46 6.83 -12.87 -8.99
C GLU A 46 5.71 -13.76 -9.52
N LYS A 47 5.08 -13.34 -10.62
CA LYS A 47 3.94 -13.99 -11.28
C LYS A 47 2.68 -14.09 -10.42
N SER A 48 2.62 -13.38 -9.30
CA SER A 48 1.42 -13.29 -8.47
C SER A 48 0.43 -12.25 -9.00
N ILE A 49 -0.80 -12.35 -8.53
CA ILE A 49 -1.88 -11.39 -8.83
C ILE A 49 -1.78 -10.22 -7.84
N ILE A 50 -1.65 -9.01 -8.38
CA ILE A 50 -1.51 -7.80 -7.58
C ILE A 50 -2.69 -6.86 -7.82
N GLY A 51 -3.40 -6.57 -6.74
CA GLY A 51 -4.44 -5.56 -6.70
C GLY A 51 -3.97 -4.26 -6.05
N ILE A 52 -4.61 -3.14 -6.40
CA ILE A 52 -4.38 -1.86 -5.72
C ILE A 52 -5.65 -1.12 -5.33
N GLY A 53 -5.60 -0.48 -4.17
CA GLY A 53 -6.56 0.51 -3.71
C GLY A 53 -6.32 1.88 -4.36
N ASP A 54 -7.25 2.82 -4.19
CA ASP A 54 -7.02 4.19 -4.65
C ASP A 54 -5.92 4.86 -3.84
N SER A 55 -4.88 5.37 -4.51
CA SER A 55 -3.76 6.03 -3.84
C SER A 55 -3.01 6.97 -4.76
N ILE A 56 -3.02 8.25 -4.41
CA ILE A 56 -2.16 9.26 -5.03
C ILE A 56 -0.70 8.96 -4.71
N THR A 57 -0.39 8.55 -3.48
CA THR A 57 0.97 8.17 -3.06
C THR A 57 1.58 7.10 -3.96
N LEU A 58 0.83 6.05 -4.34
CA LEU A 58 1.33 5.02 -5.26
C LEU A 58 1.66 5.58 -6.66
N SER A 59 0.90 6.58 -7.12
CA SER A 59 1.20 7.27 -8.38
C SER A 59 2.44 8.17 -8.25
N GLU A 60 2.51 9.02 -7.23
CA GLU A 60 3.63 9.96 -7.02
C GLU A 60 4.96 9.24 -6.75
N THR A 61 4.90 8.11 -6.04
CA THR A 61 6.06 7.25 -5.77
C THR A 61 6.44 6.33 -6.93
N GLY A 62 5.68 6.33 -8.04
CA GLY A 62 5.96 5.52 -9.23
C GLY A 62 5.82 4.02 -9.01
N VAL A 63 5.10 3.62 -7.96
CA VAL A 63 4.82 2.21 -7.67
C VAL A 63 3.91 1.61 -8.75
N ILE A 64 2.97 2.40 -9.28
CA ILE A 64 2.08 1.92 -10.36
C ILE A 64 2.90 1.50 -11.60
N ASP A 65 3.85 2.33 -12.04
CA ASP A 65 4.67 2.02 -13.20
C ASP A 65 5.62 0.84 -12.92
N PHE A 66 6.18 0.77 -11.71
CA PHE A 66 6.94 -0.39 -11.25
C PHE A 66 6.14 -1.70 -11.34
N LEU A 67 4.86 -1.70 -10.99
CA LEU A 67 4.00 -2.89 -11.08
C LEU A 67 3.67 -3.25 -12.53
N ARG A 68 3.48 -2.25 -13.40
CA ARG A 68 3.22 -2.45 -14.84
C ARG A 68 4.41 -3.05 -15.58
N GLU A 69 5.62 -2.64 -15.22
CA GLU A 69 6.87 -3.13 -15.82
C GLU A 69 7.35 -4.45 -15.19
N GLY A 70 6.78 -4.82 -14.05
CA GLY A 70 7.14 -6.02 -13.30
C GLY A 70 6.59 -7.31 -13.91
N ASN A 71 7.11 -8.43 -13.43
CA ASN A 71 6.67 -9.76 -13.81
C ASN A 71 5.47 -10.20 -12.95
N TYR A 72 4.32 -9.51 -13.07
CA TYR A 72 3.13 -9.72 -12.24
C TYR A 72 1.85 -9.71 -13.07
N GLU A 73 0.79 -10.35 -12.57
CA GLU A 73 -0.57 -10.14 -13.07
C GLU A 73 -1.17 -8.93 -12.36
N PHE A 74 -0.91 -7.74 -12.91
CA PHE A 74 -1.34 -6.48 -12.29
C PHE A 74 -2.79 -6.13 -12.67
N LEU A 75 -3.67 -6.06 -11.67
CA LEU A 75 -5.06 -5.62 -11.82
C LEU A 75 -5.13 -4.09 -11.98
N ASP A 76 -4.69 -3.60 -13.14
CA ASP A 76 -4.54 -2.17 -13.41
C ASP A 76 -5.86 -1.46 -13.69
N LYS A 77 -6.45 -0.86 -12.64
CA LYS A 77 -7.65 -0.02 -12.74
C LYS A 77 -7.41 1.39 -13.31
N TYR A 78 -6.15 1.79 -13.48
CA TYR A 78 -5.74 3.09 -14.02
C TYR A 78 -5.26 3.02 -15.48
N ARG A 79 -5.31 1.84 -16.12
CA ARG A 79 -4.94 1.70 -17.53
C ARG A 79 -5.87 2.51 -18.44
N ASP A 80 -5.30 3.01 -19.53
CA ASP A 80 -6.05 3.77 -20.52
C ASP A 80 -7.13 2.91 -21.19
N GLY A 81 -8.27 3.55 -21.49
CA GLY A 81 -9.40 2.89 -22.16
C GLY A 81 -10.26 1.98 -21.29
N ILE A 82 -9.98 1.87 -19.99
CA ILE A 82 -10.76 1.02 -19.08
C ILE A 82 -12.19 1.55 -18.87
N THR A 83 -13.17 0.66 -18.99
CA THR A 83 -14.58 0.94 -18.77
C THR A 83 -14.96 0.89 -17.28
N SER A 84 -16.08 1.51 -16.91
CA SER A 84 -16.61 1.43 -15.54
C SER A 84 -16.93 0.00 -15.11
N GLU A 85 -17.35 -0.87 -16.03
CA GLU A 85 -17.64 -2.28 -15.73
C GLU A 85 -16.34 -3.06 -15.47
N GLU A 86 -15.31 -2.88 -16.29
CA GLU A 86 -13.99 -3.49 -16.04
C GLU A 86 -13.40 -3.01 -14.71
N LYS A 87 -13.50 -1.73 -14.37
CA LYS A 87 -13.08 -1.22 -13.04
C LYS A 87 -13.81 -1.93 -11.91
N LYS A 88 -15.12 -2.14 -12.06
CA LYS A 88 -15.93 -2.85 -11.06
C LYS A 88 -15.50 -4.31 -10.91
N GLN A 89 -15.21 -5.00 -12.02
CA GLN A 89 -14.70 -6.37 -11.98
C GLN A 89 -13.34 -6.43 -11.27
N ILE A 90 -12.43 -5.49 -11.54
CA ILE A 90 -11.15 -5.39 -10.83
C ILE A 90 -11.36 -5.21 -9.31
N TYR A 91 -12.30 -4.35 -8.90
CA TYR A 91 -12.59 -4.19 -7.47
C TYR A 91 -13.02 -5.49 -6.78
N ILE A 92 -13.75 -6.36 -7.49
CA ILE A 92 -14.14 -7.68 -6.99
C ILE A 92 -12.94 -8.64 -7.01
N GLN A 93 -12.12 -8.60 -8.06
CA GLN A 93 -10.92 -9.45 -8.18
C GLN A 93 -9.87 -9.15 -7.09
N ASN A 94 -9.78 -7.90 -6.61
CA ASN A 94 -8.87 -7.52 -5.51
C ASN A 94 -9.02 -8.38 -4.25
N PHE A 95 -10.21 -8.95 -3.99
CA PHE A 95 -10.43 -9.82 -2.84
C PHE A 95 -9.73 -11.19 -2.96
N SER A 96 -9.34 -11.59 -4.17
CA SER A 96 -8.63 -12.85 -4.45
C SER A 96 -7.21 -12.63 -4.95
N ALA A 97 -6.70 -11.39 -4.91
CA ALA A 97 -5.30 -11.11 -5.23
C ALA A 97 -4.37 -11.79 -4.20
N ASP A 98 -3.13 -12.05 -4.60
CA ASP A 98 -2.08 -12.54 -3.69
C ASP A 98 -1.45 -11.39 -2.90
N THR A 99 -1.49 -10.17 -3.46
CA THR A 99 -1.02 -8.96 -2.79
C THR A 99 -1.95 -7.80 -3.12
N PHE A 100 -2.36 -7.07 -2.09
CA PHE A 100 -3.16 -5.85 -2.23
C PHE A 100 -2.43 -4.65 -1.62
N ILE A 101 -2.16 -3.63 -2.42
CA ILE A 101 -1.44 -2.42 -1.97
C ILE A 101 -2.40 -1.25 -1.91
N CYS A 102 -2.45 -0.56 -0.77
CA CYS A 102 -3.26 0.64 -0.63
C CYS A 102 -2.64 1.62 0.38
N SER A 103 -3.06 2.88 0.28
CA SER A 103 -2.71 3.90 1.28
C SER A 103 -3.73 3.92 2.41
N THR A 104 -3.28 4.34 3.58
CA THR A 104 -4.15 4.77 4.67
C THR A 104 -4.30 6.30 4.70
N ASN A 105 -5.40 6.82 5.24
CA ASN A 105 -5.59 8.26 5.37
C ASN A 105 -4.78 8.82 6.55
N ALA A 106 -4.66 8.06 7.64
CA ALA A 106 -3.74 8.37 8.73
C ALA A 106 -3.29 7.10 9.45
N LEU A 107 -2.10 7.15 10.03
CA LEU A 107 -1.55 6.13 10.92
C LEU A 107 -1.29 6.78 12.28
N THR A 108 -1.90 6.24 13.34
CA THR A 108 -1.70 6.75 14.71
C THR A 108 -0.40 6.20 15.31
N GLU A 109 0.19 6.88 16.30
CA GLU A 109 1.35 6.34 17.04
C GLU A 109 1.01 5.06 17.84
N ASN A 110 -0.29 4.75 18.02
CA ASN A 110 -0.80 3.51 18.59
C ASN A 110 -0.91 2.36 17.56
N GLY A 111 -0.46 2.58 16.31
CA GLY A 111 -0.45 1.54 15.29
C GLY A 111 -1.84 1.27 14.71
N GLU A 112 -2.72 2.26 14.67
CA GLU A 112 -4.07 2.14 14.12
C GLU A 112 -4.13 2.80 12.73
N LEU A 113 -4.78 2.12 11.79
CA LEU A 113 -5.00 2.62 10.42
C LEU A 113 -6.36 3.29 10.35
N TYR A 114 -6.37 4.58 10.02
CA TYR A 114 -7.60 5.35 9.81
C TYR A 114 -7.88 5.48 8.31
N ASN A 115 -9.06 5.02 7.89
CA ASN A 115 -9.47 5.00 6.50
C ASN A 115 -10.89 5.53 6.33
N ILE A 116 -11.08 6.49 5.42
CA ILE A 116 -12.40 6.94 4.97
C ILE A 116 -12.58 6.45 3.54
N ASP A 117 -13.48 5.50 3.33
CA ASP A 117 -13.65 4.86 2.03
C ASP A 117 -15.11 4.89 1.59
N GLY A 118 -15.38 5.66 0.53
CA GLY A 118 -16.75 5.91 0.07
C GLY A 118 -17.39 4.73 -0.65
N ASN A 119 -16.62 3.99 -1.45
CA ASN A 119 -17.12 2.82 -2.20
C ASN A 119 -16.65 1.49 -1.62
N GLY A 120 -15.83 1.51 -0.56
CA GLY A 120 -15.29 0.32 0.09
C GLY A 120 -14.17 -0.37 -0.70
N SER A 121 -13.67 0.23 -1.79
CA SER A 121 -12.69 -0.39 -2.69
C SER A 121 -11.27 -0.51 -2.10
N ARG A 122 -11.01 0.11 -0.95
CA ARG A 122 -9.75 0.01 -0.18
C ARG A 122 -9.96 -0.79 1.10
N VAL A 123 -10.94 -0.40 1.91
CA VAL A 123 -11.14 -0.95 3.26
C VAL A 123 -11.67 -2.37 3.20
N ALA A 124 -12.59 -2.70 2.29
CA ALA A 124 -13.13 -4.05 2.18
C ALA A 124 -12.05 -5.08 1.79
N PRO A 125 -11.24 -4.89 0.72
CA PRO A 125 -10.15 -5.81 0.41
C PRO A 125 -9.02 -5.79 1.45
N MET A 126 -8.77 -4.66 2.14
CA MET A 126 -7.79 -4.61 3.24
C MET A 126 -8.17 -5.51 4.42
N ILE A 127 -9.47 -5.60 4.76
CA ILE A 127 -9.96 -6.35 5.91
C ILE A 127 -10.25 -7.81 5.57
N TYR A 128 -10.82 -8.07 4.38
CA TYR A 128 -11.34 -9.39 4.02
C TYR A 128 -10.54 -10.11 2.93
N GLY A 129 -9.92 -9.36 2.02
CA GLY A 129 -9.11 -9.93 0.94
C GLY A 129 -7.64 -9.94 1.30
N PRO A 130 -6.79 -9.82 0.28
CA PRO A 130 -6.04 -10.92 -0.38
C PRO A 130 -6.07 -12.31 0.28
N LYS A 131 -5.75 -13.35 -0.49
CA LYS A 131 -5.66 -14.73 0.03
C LYS A 131 -4.46 -14.97 0.95
#